data_AF-A0A9D6KCT4-F1
#
_entry.id   AF-A0A9D6KCT4-F1
#
_cell.length_a   1.000
_cell.length_b   1.000
_cell.length_c   1.000
_cell.angle_alpha   90.00
_cell.angle_beta   90.00
_cell.angle_gamma   90.00
#
_symmetry.space_group_name_H-M   'P 1'
#
loop_
_entity.id
_entity.type
_entity.pdbx_description
1 polymer ?
#
loop_
_entity_poly.entity_id
_entity_poly.type
_entity_poly.pdbx_seq_one_letter_code
_entity_poly.pdbx_strand_id
1 'polypeptide(L)'
;MPTTLVEIKAAFGEYFPSLLRGLDQGSDIYDAIATGLEALNDGSLSWARLNQLMHRCSQAGMSEGCFRYHFLEVPLTHPYPVERVHSPTGYRPPNEVTEITSLQQAQWGLRRFIYDAMLYWGNFRQAYRDLRLLSFKAISTFFSERRINEQRIATRGKVAGPTPIPRNSRYLISEMACKTYEAKGSLQDTDHVTLALEGFRALRAEGAQVTPDLLRDRTKALAEGKNQLQLFELLFKDASRVLQSEEEVVALYTGQWDAFQKARVDALQNTRIYLSLCNDLDVYVATSMRTRQDFRDMASTCEQIFDSPTLSKYNVRYFDPTLSAAEHHEDKGIIECLMVKTAKVVLYFAQHKESLGKVSEYAMALSLGKPVIILCPDDPQGREIYDFYRDSHPLTRLVEFKSGIVNGAMITYKVDEVATLLDRIFTNMMEYDLARKEGTDAYYLLRERLTGTTVRIVTENKLLTEAFWNNWHEVY
;
A
#
# COMPACT_ATOMS: atom_id res chain seq x y z
N MET A 1 -15.80 29.98 26.79
CA MET A 1 -16.27 29.54 28.11
C MET A 1 -15.13 28.78 28.77
N PRO A 2 -14.90 28.93 30.08
CA PRO A 2 -13.90 28.10 30.78
C PRO A 2 -14.25 26.62 30.60
N THR A 3 -13.24 25.81 30.32
CA THR A 3 -13.43 24.36 30.11
C THR A 3 -13.55 23.70 31.47
N THR A 4 -14.60 22.91 31.67
CA THR A 4 -14.84 22.28 32.98
C THR A 4 -13.75 21.25 33.29
N LEU A 5 -13.41 21.07 34.58
CA LEU A 5 -12.48 20.03 35.03
C LEU A 5 -12.90 18.62 34.55
N VAL A 6 -14.21 18.41 34.36
CA VAL A 6 -14.79 17.18 33.81
C VAL A 6 -14.39 16.98 32.35
N GLU A 7 -14.51 18.00 31.50
CA GLU A 7 -14.10 17.95 30.10
C GLU A 7 -12.59 17.73 29.96
N ILE A 8 -11.78 18.36 30.82
CA ILE A 8 -10.34 18.18 30.82
C ILE A 8 -9.96 16.75 31.24
N LYS A 9 -10.57 16.21 32.32
CA LYS A 9 -10.36 14.81 32.73
C LYS A 9 -10.78 13.82 31.65
N ALA A 10 -11.91 14.06 30.98
CA ALA A 10 -12.36 13.24 29.86
C ALA A 10 -11.35 13.28 28.70
N ALA A 11 -10.86 14.47 28.34
CA ALA A 11 -9.86 14.66 27.31
C ALA A 11 -8.55 13.93 27.62
N PHE A 12 -8.03 14.04 28.84
CA PHE A 12 -6.80 13.33 29.23
C PHE A 12 -7.01 11.82 29.35
N GLY A 13 -8.21 11.36 29.71
CA GLY A 13 -8.56 9.94 29.77
C GLY A 13 -8.59 9.25 28.41
N GLU A 14 -8.82 10.01 27.34
CA GLU A 14 -8.70 9.54 25.96
C GLU A 14 -7.26 9.07 25.65
N TYR A 15 -6.26 9.82 26.11
CA TYR A 15 -4.83 9.60 25.79
C TYR A 15 -4.06 8.84 26.86
N PHE A 16 -4.46 8.95 28.12
CA PHE A 16 -3.74 8.37 29.27
C PHE A 16 -4.71 7.66 30.23
N PRO A 17 -5.45 6.64 29.75
CA PRO A 17 -6.46 5.94 30.52
C PRO A 17 -5.89 5.15 31.71
N SER A 18 -4.64 4.69 31.61
CA SER A 18 -3.93 4.00 32.70
C SER A 18 -3.50 4.98 33.79
N LEU A 19 -3.13 6.21 33.40
CA LEU A 19 -2.83 7.28 34.34
C LEU A 19 -4.07 7.61 35.18
N LEU A 20 -5.26 7.67 34.58
CA LEU A 20 -6.49 8.01 35.34
C LEU A 20 -7.09 6.86 36.16
N ARG A 21 -6.87 5.59 35.78
CA ARG A 21 -7.47 4.42 36.46
C ARG A 21 -6.83 4.05 37.80
N GLY A 22 -5.67 4.62 38.13
CA GLY A 22 -4.92 4.30 39.35
C GLY A 22 -4.50 5.51 40.19
N LEU A 23 -5.18 6.65 40.03
CA LEU A 23 -4.89 7.85 40.83
C LEU A 23 -5.78 7.91 42.06
N ASP A 24 -5.19 7.64 43.23
CA ASP A 24 -5.81 7.97 44.49
C ASP A 24 -5.88 9.50 44.64
N GLN A 25 -7.06 10.01 45.01
CA GLN A 25 -7.22 11.43 45.34
C GLN A 25 -6.28 11.78 46.50
N GLY A 26 -5.50 12.85 46.34
CA GLY A 26 -4.48 13.28 47.31
C GLY A 26 -3.10 12.64 47.12
N SER A 27 -2.89 11.84 46.07
CA SER A 27 -1.53 11.46 45.64
C SER A 27 -0.83 12.64 44.95
N ASP A 28 0.50 12.70 45.05
CA ASP A 28 1.30 13.76 44.41
C ASP A 28 1.07 13.85 42.89
N ILE A 29 0.84 12.72 42.22
CA ILE A 29 0.54 12.65 40.78
C ILE A 29 -0.85 13.21 40.50
N TYR A 30 -1.84 12.90 41.33
CA TYR A 30 -3.19 13.45 41.19
C TYR A 30 -3.18 14.97 41.34
N ASP A 31 -2.50 15.47 42.37
CA ASP A 31 -2.39 16.91 42.63
C ASP A 31 -1.61 17.63 41.54
N ALA A 32 -0.57 16.98 41.00
CA ALA A 32 0.16 17.50 39.85
C ALA A 32 -0.76 17.66 38.65
N ILE A 33 -1.46 16.59 38.25
CA ILE A 33 -2.41 16.62 37.14
C ILE A 33 -3.46 17.71 37.37
N ALA A 34 -4.09 17.75 38.56
CA ALA A 34 -5.07 18.77 38.91
C ALA A 34 -4.52 20.19 38.73
N THR A 35 -3.32 20.48 39.24
CA THR A 35 -2.63 21.77 39.06
C THR A 35 -2.43 22.10 37.58
N GLY A 36 -2.05 21.11 36.77
CA GLY A 36 -1.90 21.27 35.31
C GLY A 36 -3.22 21.54 34.59
N LEU A 37 -4.30 20.87 35.01
CA LEU A 37 -5.64 21.08 34.46
C LEU A 37 -6.19 22.47 34.83
N GLU A 38 -5.91 22.94 36.05
CA GLU A 38 -6.24 24.30 36.50
C GLU A 38 -5.48 25.35 35.68
N ALA A 39 -4.16 25.20 35.52
CA ALA A 39 -3.36 26.11 34.69
C ALA A 39 -3.83 26.17 33.22
N LEU A 40 -4.34 25.05 32.69
CA LEU A 40 -4.93 24.98 31.37
C LEU A 40 -6.29 25.70 31.30
N ASN A 41 -7.12 25.57 32.34
CA ASN A 41 -8.38 26.30 32.45
C ASN A 41 -8.16 27.82 32.57
N ASP A 42 -7.09 28.22 33.24
CA ASP A 42 -6.66 29.62 33.35
C ASP A 42 -5.96 30.14 32.08
N GLY A 43 -5.82 29.29 31.05
CA GLY A 43 -5.28 29.65 29.74
C GLY A 43 -3.79 29.99 29.74
N SER A 44 -3.00 29.43 30.67
CA SER A 44 -1.57 29.77 30.84
C SER A 44 -0.70 28.57 31.25
N LEU A 45 -0.71 27.50 30.44
CA LEU A 45 0.20 26.37 30.65
C LEU A 45 1.51 26.60 29.86
N SER A 46 2.46 27.26 30.53
CA SER A 46 3.80 27.54 30.01
C SER A 46 4.69 26.29 29.96
N TRP A 47 5.78 26.36 29.19
CA TRP A 47 6.80 25.31 29.14
C TRP A 47 7.32 24.91 30.53
N ALA A 48 7.65 25.90 31.36
CA ALA A 48 8.19 25.66 32.71
C ALA A 48 7.17 24.96 33.61
N ARG A 49 5.89 25.38 33.56
CA ARG A 49 4.79 24.74 34.30
C ARG A 49 4.54 23.31 33.82
N LEU A 50 4.56 23.08 32.50
CA LEU A 50 4.43 21.74 31.95
C LEU A 50 5.59 20.82 32.37
N ASN A 51 6.83 21.31 32.37
CA ASN A 51 7.96 20.52 32.85
C ASN A 51 7.87 20.23 34.35
N GLN A 52 7.42 21.19 35.16
CA GLN A 52 7.15 20.95 36.58
C GLN A 52 6.10 19.85 36.77
N LEU A 53 5.00 19.89 36.01
CA LEU A 53 3.97 18.84 35.98
C LEU A 53 4.58 17.47 35.64
N MET A 54 5.36 17.40 34.56
CA MET A 54 6.01 16.17 34.10
C MET A 54 6.92 15.58 35.20
N HIS A 55 7.73 16.41 35.85
CA HIS A 55 8.61 15.97 36.94
C HIS A 55 7.83 15.46 38.15
N ARG A 56 6.73 16.12 38.53
CA ARG A 56 5.84 15.62 39.60
C ARG A 56 5.17 14.28 39.23
N CYS A 57 4.96 14.02 37.94
CA CYS A 57 4.49 12.74 37.42
C CYS A 57 5.63 11.71 37.21
N SER A 58 6.83 11.96 37.76
CA SER A 58 8.04 11.14 37.56
C SER A 58 8.42 10.92 36.09
N GLN A 59 8.08 11.88 35.23
CA GLN A 59 8.50 11.92 33.83
C GLN A 59 9.62 12.94 33.64
N ALA A 60 10.51 12.69 32.67
CA ALA A 60 11.49 13.69 32.28
C ALA A 60 10.79 14.88 31.61
N GLY A 61 11.25 16.10 31.87
CA GLY A 61 10.81 17.29 31.14
C GLY A 61 11.27 17.28 29.68
N MET A 62 10.75 18.22 28.90
CA MET A 62 11.11 18.43 27.49
C MET A 62 11.84 19.77 27.30
N SER A 63 12.56 19.89 26.20
CA SER A 63 13.18 21.13 25.75
C SER A 63 12.10 22.13 25.31
N GLU A 64 12.45 23.42 25.33
CA GLU A 64 11.61 24.47 24.76
C GLU A 64 11.35 24.22 23.27
N GLY A 65 12.33 23.65 22.55
CA GLY A 65 12.21 23.29 21.14
C GLY A 65 11.13 22.24 20.89
N CYS A 66 11.09 21.18 21.70
CA CYS A 66 10.07 20.13 21.62
C CYS A 66 8.68 20.67 21.97
N PHE A 67 8.60 21.50 23.01
CA PHE A 67 7.36 22.16 23.42
C PHE A 67 6.80 23.05 22.32
N ARG A 68 7.64 23.97 21.80
CA ARG A 68 7.29 24.87 20.71
C ARG A 68 6.82 24.11 19.47
N TYR A 69 7.55 23.05 19.09
CA TYR A 69 7.24 22.27 17.90
C TYR A 69 5.85 21.66 17.95
N HIS A 70 5.48 21.00 19.06
CA HIS A 70 4.22 20.26 19.15
C HIS A 70 3.04 21.14 19.55
N PHE A 71 3.24 22.14 20.42
CA PHE A 71 2.13 22.85 21.07
C PHE A 71 1.92 24.29 20.61
N LEU A 72 2.94 24.94 20.03
CA LEU A 72 2.87 26.38 19.74
C LEU A 72 2.90 26.70 18.24
N GLU A 73 3.44 25.81 17.40
CA GLU A 73 3.63 26.11 15.98
C GLU A 73 3.18 25.02 15.03
N VAL A 74 2.66 25.44 13.87
CA VAL A 74 2.38 24.59 12.71
C VAL A 74 3.62 24.61 11.81
N PRO A 75 4.50 23.59 11.85
CA PRO A 75 5.65 23.50 10.97
C PRO A 75 5.24 23.51 9.49
N LEU A 76 5.92 24.33 8.68
CA LEU A 76 5.69 24.42 7.24
C LEU A 76 6.00 23.10 6.51
N THR A 77 6.98 22.35 7.01
CA THR A 77 7.56 21.19 6.33
C THR A 77 7.33 19.86 7.06
N HIS A 78 6.11 19.61 7.55
CA HIS A 78 5.73 18.30 8.13
C HIS A 78 5.30 17.29 7.04
N PRO A 79 5.50 15.96 7.23
CA PRO A 79 4.98 14.90 6.35
C PRO A 79 3.47 14.70 6.27
N TYR A 80 2.67 15.48 7.01
CA TYR A 80 1.21 15.43 6.99
C TYR A 80 0.66 16.78 7.51
N PRO A 81 -0.61 17.15 7.23
CA PRO A 81 -1.21 18.41 7.66
C PRO A 81 -1.50 18.38 9.16
N VAL A 82 -0.54 18.84 9.97
CA VAL A 82 -0.60 18.80 11.44
C VAL A 82 -1.78 19.60 12.01
N GLU A 83 -2.31 20.57 11.29
CA GLU A 83 -3.50 21.31 11.70
C GLU A 83 -4.73 20.40 11.77
N ARG A 84 -4.80 19.33 10.97
CA ARG A 84 -5.99 18.46 10.84
C ARG A 84 -6.00 17.22 11.73
N VAL A 85 -5.06 17.09 12.67
CA VAL A 85 -4.95 15.91 13.56
C VAL A 85 -6.02 15.87 14.66
N HIS A 86 -6.51 17.04 15.08
CA HIS A 86 -7.50 17.13 16.15
C HIS A 86 -8.93 17.25 15.60
N SER A 87 -9.11 18.05 14.54
CA SER A 87 -10.39 18.23 13.85
C SER A 87 -10.18 18.29 12.33
N PRO A 88 -11.11 17.75 11.51
CA PRO A 88 -11.09 17.93 10.06
C PRO A 88 -11.09 19.40 9.62
N THR A 89 -11.69 20.30 10.41
CA THR A 89 -11.70 21.75 10.14
C THR A 89 -10.34 22.41 10.37
N GLY A 90 -9.38 21.68 10.95
CA GLY A 90 -8.08 22.19 11.34
C GLY A 90 -8.10 22.93 12.67
N TYR A 91 -6.94 22.98 13.32
CA TYR A 91 -6.63 23.87 14.43
C TYR A 91 -5.29 24.54 14.16
N ARG A 92 -5.22 25.86 14.38
CA ARG A 92 -3.97 26.61 14.39
C ARG A 92 -3.86 27.38 15.69
N PRO A 93 -2.74 27.27 16.41
CA PRO A 93 -2.50 28.12 17.58
C PRO A 93 -2.47 29.59 17.17
N PRO A 94 -2.84 30.53 18.08
CA PRO A 94 -2.70 31.96 17.83
C PRO A 94 -1.27 32.34 17.46
N ASN A 95 -1.11 33.41 16.67
CA ASN A 95 0.21 33.94 16.34
C ASN A 95 0.94 34.39 17.60
N GLU A 96 2.26 34.19 17.63
CA GLU A 96 3.15 34.63 18.73
C GLU A 96 2.79 34.05 20.11
N VAL A 97 2.03 32.95 20.14
CA VAL A 97 1.71 32.28 21.40
C VAL A 97 2.96 31.63 22.00
N THR A 98 3.21 31.89 23.28
CA THR A 98 4.34 31.34 24.04
C THR A 98 3.93 30.21 25.01
N GLU A 99 2.61 30.01 25.18
CA GLU A 99 2.03 29.09 26.14
C GLU A 99 0.86 28.31 25.54
N ILE A 100 0.41 27.27 26.23
CA ILE A 100 -0.83 26.59 25.89
C ILE A 100 -1.99 27.35 26.53
N THR A 101 -2.86 27.90 25.70
CA THR A 101 -3.93 28.84 26.10
C THR A 101 -5.32 28.21 26.15
N SER A 102 -5.48 26.97 25.67
CA SER A 102 -6.77 26.29 25.65
C SER A 102 -6.62 24.77 25.68
N LEU A 103 -7.68 24.07 26.12
CA LEU A 103 -7.75 22.60 26.05
C LEU A 103 -7.57 22.10 24.61
N GLN A 104 -8.17 22.79 23.64
CA GLN A 104 -8.04 22.44 22.23
C GLN A 104 -6.58 22.47 21.76
N GLN A 105 -5.81 23.48 22.17
CA GLN A 105 -4.37 23.56 21.87
C GLN A 105 -3.59 22.41 22.50
N ALA A 106 -3.89 22.07 23.76
CA ALA A 106 -3.26 20.96 24.46
C ALA A 106 -3.54 19.62 23.76
N GLN A 107 -4.81 19.35 23.43
CA GLN A 107 -5.21 18.14 22.72
C GLN A 107 -4.60 18.06 21.33
N TRP A 108 -4.54 19.19 20.61
CA TRP A 108 -3.88 19.27 19.31
C TRP A 108 -2.41 18.88 19.41
N GLY A 109 -1.63 19.48 20.33
CA GLY A 109 -0.22 19.16 20.47
C GLY A 109 0.05 17.73 20.96
N LEU A 110 -0.79 17.21 21.88
CA LEU A 110 -0.72 15.81 22.31
C LEU A 110 -1.00 14.84 21.15
N ARG A 111 -2.03 15.11 20.35
CA ARG A 111 -2.35 14.28 19.17
C ARG A 111 -1.24 14.29 18.15
N ARG A 112 -0.61 15.45 17.87
CA ARG A 112 0.55 15.51 16.98
C ARG A 112 1.67 14.60 17.45
N PHE A 113 2.05 14.71 18.72
CA PHE A 113 3.07 13.85 19.31
C PHE A 113 2.70 12.35 19.18
N ILE A 114 1.45 11.98 19.45
CA ILE A 114 0.99 10.58 19.30
C ILE A 114 1.08 10.14 17.85
N TYR A 115 0.65 10.96 16.88
CA TYR A 115 0.71 10.62 15.46
C TYR A 115 2.16 10.39 15.03
N ASP A 116 3.05 11.31 15.40
CA ASP A 116 4.49 11.19 15.12
C ASP A 116 5.08 9.93 15.72
N ALA A 117 4.74 9.63 16.98
CA ALA A 117 5.20 8.43 17.65
C ALA A 117 4.67 7.15 16.98
N MET A 118 3.41 7.11 16.55
CA MET A 118 2.84 5.96 15.83
C MET A 118 3.45 5.78 14.44
N LEU A 119 3.69 6.88 13.72
CA LEU A 119 4.17 6.85 12.34
C LEU A 119 5.67 6.52 12.23
N TYR A 120 6.48 6.99 13.19
CA TYR A 120 7.95 6.97 13.06
C TYR A 120 8.70 6.25 14.18
N TRP A 121 8.01 5.78 15.22
CA TRP A 121 8.62 4.98 16.30
C TRP A 121 7.85 3.70 16.63
N GLY A 122 6.53 3.64 16.41
CA GLY A 122 5.69 2.53 16.88
C GLY A 122 5.62 2.42 18.42
N ASN A 123 6.22 3.37 19.14
CA ASN A 123 6.37 3.35 20.59
C ASN A 123 6.43 4.77 21.15
N PHE A 124 5.46 5.13 22.01
CA PHE A 124 5.37 6.47 22.59
C PHE A 124 6.53 6.83 23.51
N ARG A 125 7.03 5.86 24.29
CA ARG A 125 8.13 6.08 25.23
C ARG A 125 9.42 6.36 24.48
N GLN A 126 9.69 5.60 23.41
CA GLN A 126 10.89 5.81 22.59
C GLN A 126 10.82 7.13 21.83
N ALA A 127 9.67 7.44 21.21
CA ALA A 127 9.47 8.74 20.56
C ALA A 127 9.68 9.92 21.52
N TYR A 128 9.10 9.85 22.72
CA TYR A 128 9.32 10.87 23.74
C TYR A 128 10.80 10.98 24.13
N ARG A 129 11.48 9.83 24.25
CA ARG A 129 12.90 9.82 24.61
C ARG A 129 13.77 10.52 23.60
N ASP A 130 13.53 10.27 22.33
CA ASP A 130 14.32 10.81 21.23
C ASP A 130 14.00 12.28 20.96
N LEU A 131 12.73 12.67 21.05
CA LEU A 131 12.28 14.03 20.71
C LEU A 131 12.46 15.04 21.85
N ARG A 132 12.30 14.64 23.12
CA ARG A 132 12.17 15.60 24.24
C ARG A 132 13.38 16.52 24.42
N LEU A 133 14.57 16.13 23.96
CA LEU A 133 15.79 16.94 24.13
C LEU A 133 16.16 17.75 22.88
N LEU A 134 15.46 17.53 21.77
CA LEU A 134 15.80 18.15 20.49
C LEU A 134 15.37 19.62 20.44
N SER A 135 16.11 20.43 19.70
CA SER A 135 15.71 21.80 19.38
C SER A 135 14.57 21.80 18.35
N PHE A 136 13.83 22.91 18.25
CA PHE A 136 12.79 23.08 17.24
C PHE A 136 13.32 22.81 15.82
N LYS A 137 14.53 23.31 15.52
CA LYS A 137 15.21 23.11 14.23
C LYS A 137 15.50 21.63 13.99
N ALA A 138 16.03 20.92 14.98
CA ALA A 138 16.36 19.50 14.82
C ALA A 138 15.11 18.65 14.56
N ILE A 139 14.01 18.90 15.28
CA ILE A 139 12.73 18.21 15.06
C ILE A 139 12.17 18.55 13.67
N SER A 140 12.20 19.83 13.29
CA SER A 140 11.75 20.27 11.97
C SER A 140 12.54 19.61 10.85
N THR A 141 13.87 19.53 10.97
CA THR A 141 14.74 18.84 10.01
C THR A 141 14.37 17.36 9.93
N PHE A 142 14.28 16.67 11.07
CA PHE A 142 13.94 15.25 11.14
C PHE A 142 12.66 14.90 10.36
N PHE A 143 11.58 15.66 10.57
CA PHE A 143 10.33 15.41 9.87
C PHE A 143 10.37 15.86 8.40
N SER A 144 11.03 16.98 8.09
CA SER A 144 11.15 17.46 6.71
C SER A 144 11.88 16.47 5.79
N GLU A 145 12.88 15.76 6.31
CA GLU A 145 13.64 14.74 5.57
C GLU A 145 12.81 13.49 5.23
N ARG A 146 11.69 13.28 5.91
CA ARG A 146 10.77 12.15 5.67
C ARG A 146 9.69 12.47 4.63
N ARG A 147 9.67 13.70 4.11
CA ARG A 147 8.69 14.11 3.09
C ARG A 147 9.05 13.51 1.73
N ILE A 148 8.02 13.13 0.99
CA ILE A 148 8.16 12.91 -0.45
C ILE A 148 8.39 14.27 -1.12
N ASN A 149 9.40 14.33 -1.99
CA ASN A 149 9.68 15.50 -2.80
C ASN A 149 8.69 15.58 -3.97
N GLU A 150 7.51 16.16 -3.70
CA GLU A 150 6.44 16.37 -4.68
C GLU A 150 6.96 17.09 -5.93
N GLN A 151 7.72 18.17 -5.73
CA GLN A 151 8.22 18.99 -6.82
C GLN A 151 9.10 18.18 -7.77
N ARG A 152 9.94 17.27 -7.25
CA ARG A 152 10.74 16.37 -8.09
C ARG A 152 9.84 15.49 -8.96
N ILE A 153 8.74 14.94 -8.44
CA ILE A 153 7.83 14.10 -9.24
C ILE A 153 7.13 14.94 -10.31
N ALA A 154 6.75 16.18 -9.99
CA ALA A 154 6.13 17.11 -10.93
C ALA A 154 7.09 17.59 -12.03
N THR A 155 8.36 17.92 -11.70
CA THR A 155 9.27 18.63 -12.63
C THR A 155 10.35 17.79 -13.29
N ARG A 156 10.56 16.52 -12.89
CA ARG A 156 11.61 15.64 -13.44
C ARG A 156 11.48 15.25 -14.92
N GLY A 157 10.49 15.82 -15.63
CA GLY A 157 10.24 15.57 -17.04
C GLY A 157 9.69 14.18 -17.35
N LYS A 158 9.18 14.05 -18.58
CA LYS A 158 8.73 12.77 -19.14
C LYS A 158 9.95 11.94 -19.53
N VAL A 159 9.87 10.64 -19.27
CA VAL A 159 10.85 9.65 -19.75
C VAL A 159 10.24 8.86 -20.90
N ALA A 160 11.08 8.14 -21.65
CA ALA A 160 10.59 7.13 -22.57
C ALA A 160 9.73 6.13 -21.78
N GLY A 161 8.44 6.08 -22.11
CA GLY A 161 7.52 5.11 -21.53
C GLY A 161 7.70 3.73 -22.17
N PRO A 162 7.10 2.69 -21.57
CA PRO A 162 7.04 1.37 -22.20
C PRO A 162 6.38 1.46 -23.58
N THR A 163 6.89 0.68 -24.53
CA THR A 163 6.25 0.41 -25.81
C THR A 163 4.84 -0.15 -25.56
N PRO A 164 3.79 0.46 -26.15
CA PRO A 164 2.42 0.00 -25.94
C PRO A 164 2.22 -1.44 -26.46
N ILE A 165 1.73 -2.32 -25.59
CA ILE A 165 1.21 -3.62 -25.98
C ILE A 165 -0.32 -3.54 -25.97
N PRO A 166 -1.01 -3.82 -27.10
CA PRO A 166 -2.46 -3.77 -27.14
C PRO A 166 -3.10 -4.57 -26.00
N ARG A 167 -4.14 -4.02 -25.33
CA ARG A 167 -4.78 -4.69 -24.18
C ARG A 167 -5.17 -6.14 -24.49
N ASN A 168 -5.71 -6.35 -25.69
CA ASN A 168 -6.13 -7.65 -26.19
C ASN A 168 -4.99 -8.64 -26.47
N SER A 169 -3.73 -8.21 -26.40
CA SER A 169 -2.51 -9.00 -26.63
C SER A 169 -1.66 -9.15 -25.36
N ARG A 170 -1.92 -8.40 -24.27
CA ARG A 170 -1.13 -8.48 -23.03
C ARG A 170 -1.16 -9.87 -22.39
N TYR A 171 -2.25 -10.62 -22.55
CA TYR A 171 -2.34 -12.01 -22.07
C TYR A 171 -1.32 -12.96 -22.75
N LEU A 172 -0.84 -12.62 -23.95
CA LEU A 172 0.15 -13.40 -24.68
C LEU A 172 1.54 -13.35 -24.03
N ILE A 173 1.80 -12.39 -23.13
CA ILE A 173 3.06 -12.36 -22.37
C ILE A 173 2.91 -12.96 -20.96
N SER A 174 1.78 -13.64 -20.70
CA SER A 174 1.61 -14.41 -19.47
C SER A 174 2.62 -15.55 -19.39
N GLU A 175 2.93 -16.00 -18.17
CA GLU A 175 3.85 -17.11 -17.95
C GLU A 175 3.43 -18.39 -18.70
N MET A 176 2.12 -18.66 -18.77
CA MET A 176 1.60 -19.81 -19.51
C MET A 176 1.77 -19.68 -21.01
N ALA A 177 1.53 -18.49 -21.57
CA ALA A 177 1.77 -18.24 -22.98
C ALA A 177 3.26 -18.38 -23.31
N CYS A 178 4.16 -17.82 -22.49
CA CYS A 178 5.61 -17.98 -22.68
C CYS A 178 6.03 -19.46 -22.65
N LYS A 179 5.60 -20.25 -21.66
CA LYS A 179 5.90 -21.70 -21.62
C LYS A 179 5.40 -22.45 -22.85
N THR A 180 4.26 -22.04 -23.40
CA THR A 180 3.63 -22.66 -24.56
C THR A 180 4.36 -22.37 -25.87
N TYR A 181 4.77 -21.11 -26.07
CA TYR A 181 5.26 -20.62 -27.35
C TYR A 181 6.79 -20.55 -27.43
N GLU A 182 7.49 -20.31 -26.31
CA GLU A 182 8.94 -20.04 -26.31
C GLU A 182 9.80 -21.32 -26.31
N ALA A 183 9.30 -22.42 -25.71
CA ALA A 183 10.08 -23.62 -25.44
C ALA A 183 10.59 -24.38 -26.70
N LYS A 184 10.02 -24.10 -27.88
CA LYS A 184 10.15 -24.98 -29.05
C LYS A 184 10.68 -24.30 -30.31
N GLY A 185 10.88 -22.98 -30.29
CA GLY A 185 11.52 -22.22 -31.39
C GLY A 185 10.75 -22.14 -32.72
N SER A 186 9.75 -23.00 -32.94
CA SER A 186 8.86 -22.99 -34.11
C SER A 186 7.41 -23.19 -33.69
N LEU A 187 6.48 -22.67 -34.48
CA LEU A 187 5.03 -22.80 -34.24
C LEU A 187 4.58 -24.27 -34.24
N GLN A 188 5.10 -25.08 -35.17
CA GLN A 188 4.69 -26.47 -35.37
C GLN A 188 5.08 -27.36 -34.18
N ASP A 189 6.18 -27.02 -33.52
CA ASP A 189 6.74 -27.80 -32.41
C ASP A 189 6.13 -27.44 -31.06
N THR A 190 5.30 -26.39 -31.00
CA THR A 190 4.62 -26.00 -29.78
C THR A 190 3.61 -27.07 -29.34
N ASP A 191 3.46 -27.25 -28.03
CA ASP A 191 2.62 -28.31 -27.48
C ASP A 191 1.16 -28.20 -27.96
N HIS A 192 0.65 -26.97 -28.11
CA HIS A 192 -0.73 -26.74 -28.52
C HIS A 192 -0.98 -27.06 -30.00
N VAL A 193 -0.06 -26.71 -30.92
CA VAL A 193 -0.17 -27.11 -32.32
C VAL A 193 0.01 -28.61 -32.46
N THR A 194 0.92 -29.22 -31.70
CA THR A 194 1.12 -30.67 -31.69
C THR A 194 -0.18 -31.40 -31.28
N LEU A 195 -0.86 -30.94 -30.23
CA LEU A 195 -2.14 -31.50 -29.80
C LEU A 195 -3.27 -31.26 -30.82
N ALA A 196 -3.26 -30.11 -31.48
CA ALA A 196 -4.21 -29.83 -32.56
C ALA A 196 -3.99 -30.77 -33.75
N LEU A 197 -2.74 -31.02 -34.14
CA LEU A 197 -2.40 -31.98 -35.18
C LEU A 197 -2.78 -33.42 -34.79
N GLU A 198 -2.55 -33.83 -33.54
CA GLU A 198 -3.03 -35.12 -33.01
C GLU A 198 -4.56 -35.24 -33.10
N GLY A 199 -5.28 -34.20 -32.68
CA GLY A 199 -6.74 -34.15 -32.75
C GLY A 199 -7.27 -34.19 -34.19
N PHE A 200 -6.63 -33.47 -35.10
CA PHE A 200 -6.96 -33.46 -36.53
C PHE A 200 -6.77 -34.85 -37.15
N ARG A 201 -5.63 -35.50 -36.90
CA ARG A 201 -5.34 -36.86 -37.38
C ARG A 201 -6.36 -37.87 -36.87
N ALA A 202 -6.72 -37.80 -35.58
CA ALA A 202 -7.71 -38.68 -34.97
C ALA A 202 -9.10 -38.51 -35.63
N LEU A 203 -9.58 -37.28 -35.77
CA LEU A 203 -10.88 -37.01 -36.41
C LEU A 203 -10.91 -37.44 -37.88
N ARG A 204 -9.80 -37.27 -38.61
CA ARG A 204 -9.68 -37.75 -40.00
C ARG A 204 -9.70 -39.28 -40.08
N ALA A 205 -9.06 -39.98 -39.16
CA ALA A 205 -9.09 -41.44 -39.08
C ALA A 205 -10.51 -41.97 -38.76
N GLU A 206 -11.30 -41.20 -38.01
CA GLU A 206 -12.72 -41.46 -37.72
C GLU A 206 -13.65 -41.12 -38.91
N GLY A 207 -13.12 -40.58 -40.02
CA GLY A 207 -13.89 -40.18 -41.19
C GLY A 207 -14.68 -38.88 -41.03
N ALA A 208 -14.40 -38.10 -39.98
CA ALA A 208 -15.11 -36.85 -39.70
C ALA A 208 -14.69 -35.71 -40.64
N GLN A 209 -15.63 -34.82 -40.96
CA GLN A 209 -15.32 -33.52 -41.55
C GLN A 209 -14.83 -32.58 -40.45
N VAL A 210 -13.54 -32.26 -40.45
CA VAL A 210 -12.92 -31.50 -39.37
C VAL A 210 -13.18 -30.02 -39.56
N THR A 211 -13.99 -29.42 -38.69
CA THR A 211 -14.15 -27.97 -38.57
C THR A 211 -13.30 -27.44 -37.40
N PRO A 212 -12.96 -26.13 -37.37
CA PRO A 212 -12.24 -25.53 -36.24
C PRO A 212 -12.90 -25.77 -34.88
N ASP A 213 -14.24 -25.74 -34.80
CA ASP A 213 -14.97 -26.01 -33.56
C ASP A 213 -14.83 -27.47 -33.11
N LEU A 214 -15.01 -28.42 -34.05
CA LEU A 214 -14.84 -29.84 -33.75
C LEU A 214 -13.40 -30.16 -33.34
N LEU A 215 -12.43 -29.54 -34.03
CA LEU A 215 -11.02 -29.65 -33.70
C LEU A 215 -10.74 -29.11 -32.30
N ARG A 216 -11.23 -27.92 -31.96
CA ARG A 216 -11.09 -27.31 -30.63
C ARG A 216 -11.58 -28.25 -29.54
N ASP A 217 -12.77 -28.80 -29.70
CA ASP A 217 -13.38 -29.67 -28.70
C ASP A 217 -12.59 -30.98 -28.55
N ARG A 218 -12.09 -31.55 -29.66
CA ARG A 218 -11.21 -32.73 -29.65
C ARG A 218 -9.87 -32.45 -28.97
N THR A 219 -9.23 -31.34 -29.31
CA THR A 219 -7.95 -30.91 -28.72
C THR A 219 -8.11 -30.66 -27.22
N LYS A 220 -9.23 -30.07 -26.79
CA LYS A 220 -9.55 -29.87 -25.38
C LYS A 220 -9.65 -31.20 -24.63
N ALA A 221 -10.37 -32.18 -25.18
CA ALA A 221 -10.48 -33.52 -24.58
C ALA A 221 -9.11 -34.23 -24.47
N LEU A 222 -8.25 -34.09 -25.49
CA LEU A 222 -6.89 -34.63 -25.46
C LEU A 222 -6.02 -33.96 -24.39
N ALA A 223 -6.15 -32.64 -24.23
CA ALA A 223 -5.41 -31.87 -23.23
C ALA A 223 -5.85 -32.17 -21.79
N GLU A 224 -7.15 -32.39 -21.57
CA GLU A 224 -7.71 -32.82 -20.28
C GLU A 224 -7.11 -34.16 -19.85
N GLY A 225 -6.98 -35.12 -20.77
CA GLY A 225 -6.33 -36.41 -20.51
C GLY A 225 -4.82 -36.32 -20.20
N LYS A 226 -4.17 -35.21 -20.56
CA LYS A 226 -2.74 -34.95 -20.32
C LYS A 226 -2.48 -34.00 -19.14
N ASN A 227 -3.52 -33.63 -18.38
CA ASN A 227 -3.47 -32.66 -17.26
C ASN A 227 -2.93 -31.27 -17.68
N GLN A 228 -3.13 -30.89 -18.94
CA GLN A 228 -2.65 -29.63 -19.55
C GLN A 228 -3.74 -28.55 -19.61
N LEU A 229 -4.63 -28.53 -18.61
CA LEU A 229 -5.89 -27.76 -18.58
C LEU A 229 -5.77 -26.23 -18.62
N GLN A 230 -4.56 -25.65 -18.56
CA GLN A 230 -4.39 -24.18 -18.57
C GLN A 230 -4.20 -23.59 -19.97
N LEU A 231 -4.17 -24.41 -21.03
CA LEU A 231 -3.75 -23.99 -22.37
C LEU A 231 -4.84 -23.43 -23.29
N PHE A 232 -6.13 -23.49 -22.95
CA PHE A 232 -7.16 -23.48 -24.00
C PHE A 232 -8.28 -22.45 -23.85
N GLU A 233 -7.90 -21.17 -23.89
CA GLU A 233 -8.74 -20.15 -24.54
C GLU A 233 -8.02 -19.65 -25.80
N LEU A 234 -7.91 -20.52 -26.81
CA LEU A 234 -7.41 -20.13 -28.13
C LEU A 234 -8.59 -19.69 -28.99
N LEU A 235 -8.47 -18.47 -29.50
CA LEU A 235 -9.51 -17.71 -30.19
C LEU A 235 -9.49 -18.04 -31.67
N PHE A 236 -10.20 -19.08 -32.08
CA PHE A 236 -10.63 -19.19 -33.47
C PHE A 236 -12.09 -18.79 -33.54
N LYS A 237 -12.37 -17.66 -34.20
CA LYS A 237 -13.70 -17.24 -34.61
C LYS A 237 -13.82 -17.47 -36.12
N ASP A 238 -13.93 -18.73 -36.53
CA ASP A 238 -14.47 -19.05 -37.85
C ASP A 238 -14.97 -20.49 -37.86
N ALA A 239 -16.30 -20.64 -37.84
CA ALA A 239 -16.98 -21.88 -37.50
C ALA A 239 -17.38 -22.75 -38.71
N SER A 240 -17.12 -22.31 -39.95
CA SER A 240 -17.79 -22.92 -41.11
C SER A 240 -16.87 -23.51 -42.19
N ARG A 241 -15.55 -23.40 -42.08
CA ARG A 241 -14.64 -24.02 -43.07
C ARG A 241 -14.21 -25.42 -42.63
N VAL A 242 -14.23 -26.38 -43.57
CA VAL A 242 -13.67 -27.72 -43.35
C VAL A 242 -12.17 -27.67 -43.60
N LEU A 243 -11.38 -28.12 -42.62
CA LEU A 243 -9.93 -28.22 -42.68
C LEU A 243 -9.54 -29.48 -43.48
N GLN A 244 -8.73 -29.31 -44.51
CA GLN A 244 -8.33 -30.38 -45.43
C GLN A 244 -6.93 -30.93 -45.16
N SER A 245 -6.05 -30.15 -44.52
CA SER A 245 -4.66 -30.52 -44.30
C SER A 245 -4.11 -30.06 -42.96
N GLU A 246 -2.97 -30.62 -42.57
CA GLU A 246 -2.26 -30.21 -41.35
C GLU A 246 -1.71 -28.78 -41.47
N GLU A 247 -1.32 -28.35 -42.66
CA GLU A 247 -0.90 -26.96 -42.92
C GLU A 247 -2.04 -25.98 -42.65
N GLU A 248 -3.29 -26.34 -43.00
CA GLU A 248 -4.46 -25.53 -42.69
C GLU A 248 -4.75 -25.48 -41.19
N VAL A 249 -4.40 -26.52 -40.43
CA VAL A 249 -4.46 -26.52 -38.96
C VAL A 249 -3.41 -25.58 -38.40
N VAL A 250 -2.14 -25.70 -38.82
CA VAL A 250 -1.04 -24.81 -38.39
C VAL A 250 -1.37 -23.35 -38.70
N ALA A 251 -1.93 -23.08 -39.88
CA ALA A 251 -2.31 -21.74 -40.33
C ALA A 251 -3.36 -21.05 -39.43
N LEU A 252 -4.16 -21.81 -38.68
CA LEU A 252 -5.07 -21.24 -37.68
C LEU A 252 -4.28 -20.49 -36.60
N TYR A 253 -3.12 -21.01 -36.20
CA TYR A 253 -2.34 -20.50 -35.07
C TYR A 253 -1.35 -19.39 -35.46
N THR A 254 -1.05 -19.21 -36.76
CA THR A 254 -0.03 -18.25 -37.23
C THR A 254 -0.29 -16.82 -36.73
N GLY A 255 -1.53 -16.33 -36.83
CA GLY A 255 -1.85 -14.96 -36.39
C GLY A 255 -1.64 -14.73 -34.89
N GLN A 256 -1.91 -15.75 -34.06
CA GLN A 256 -1.67 -15.66 -32.63
C GLN A 256 -0.19 -15.80 -32.28
N TRP A 257 0.53 -16.66 -33.00
CA TRP A 257 1.99 -16.79 -32.90
C TRP A 257 2.70 -15.48 -33.20
N ASP A 258 2.36 -14.82 -34.31
CA ASP A 258 2.96 -13.54 -34.70
C ASP A 258 2.65 -12.45 -33.65
N ALA A 259 1.42 -12.45 -33.12
CA ALA A 259 1.03 -11.55 -32.04
C ALA A 259 1.80 -11.83 -30.74
N PHE A 260 2.05 -13.10 -30.40
CA PHE A 260 2.86 -13.51 -29.26
C PHE A 260 4.31 -13.01 -29.43
N GLN A 261 4.94 -13.32 -30.55
CA GLN A 261 6.33 -12.94 -30.84
C GLN A 261 6.52 -11.43 -30.73
N LYS A 262 5.61 -10.66 -31.35
CA LYS A 262 5.62 -9.20 -31.25
C LYS A 262 5.46 -8.72 -29.80
N ALA A 263 4.44 -9.19 -29.10
CA ALA A 263 4.17 -8.77 -27.72
C ALA A 263 5.34 -9.13 -26.78
N ARG A 264 5.97 -10.29 -26.97
CA ARG A 264 7.12 -10.76 -26.19
C ARG A 264 8.34 -9.86 -26.39
N VAL A 265 8.68 -9.52 -27.64
CA VAL A 265 9.78 -8.58 -27.95
C VAL A 265 9.53 -7.22 -27.29
N ASP A 266 8.32 -6.69 -27.45
CA ASP A 266 7.95 -5.40 -26.85
C ASP A 266 8.02 -5.45 -25.31
N ALA A 267 7.57 -6.55 -24.69
CA ALA A 267 7.59 -6.72 -23.23
C ALA A 267 9.00 -6.88 -22.65
N LEU A 268 9.91 -7.56 -23.34
CA LEU A 268 11.32 -7.67 -22.93
C LEU A 268 12.01 -6.29 -23.01
N GLN A 269 11.69 -5.51 -24.06
CA GLN A 269 12.18 -4.14 -24.16
C GLN A 269 11.61 -3.23 -23.06
N ASN A 270 10.33 -3.39 -22.72
CA ASN A 270 9.70 -2.67 -21.61
C ASN A 270 10.35 -2.98 -20.27
N THR A 271 10.72 -4.24 -20.01
CA THR A 271 11.47 -4.61 -18.81
C THR A 271 12.79 -3.84 -18.69
N ARG A 272 13.52 -3.65 -19.79
CA ARG A 272 14.75 -2.84 -19.79
C ARG A 272 14.45 -1.37 -19.46
N ILE A 273 13.34 -0.83 -19.99
CA ILE A 273 12.88 0.51 -19.63
C ILE A 273 12.58 0.59 -18.14
N TYR A 274 11.81 -0.33 -17.58
CA TYR A 274 11.50 -0.36 -16.14
C TYR A 274 12.76 -0.45 -15.26
N LEU A 275 13.73 -1.30 -15.63
CA LEU A 275 15.01 -1.40 -14.94
C LEU A 275 15.78 -0.07 -14.94
N SER A 276 15.69 0.72 -16.02
CA SER A 276 16.28 2.07 -16.06
C SER A 276 15.61 3.08 -15.12
N LEU A 277 14.38 2.79 -14.64
CA LEU A 277 13.61 3.66 -13.75
C LEU A 277 13.79 3.35 -12.26
N CYS A 278 14.59 2.36 -11.88
CA CYS A 278 14.75 1.91 -10.48
C CYS A 278 15.04 3.04 -9.48
N ASN A 279 15.77 4.09 -9.87
CA ASN A 279 16.09 5.20 -8.97
C ASN A 279 14.96 6.24 -8.81
N ASP A 280 13.89 6.11 -9.61
CA ASP A 280 12.82 7.10 -9.70
C ASP A 280 11.40 6.49 -9.75
N LEU A 281 11.26 5.17 -9.63
CA LEU A 281 9.95 4.50 -9.63
C LEU A 281 9.07 5.04 -8.49
N ASP A 282 7.81 5.36 -8.77
CA ASP A 282 6.87 5.85 -7.74
C ASP A 282 5.90 4.79 -7.30
N VAL A 283 5.29 4.06 -8.25
CA VAL A 283 4.26 3.08 -7.95
C VAL A 283 4.63 1.72 -8.53
N TYR A 284 4.55 0.68 -7.71
CA TYR A 284 4.58 -0.70 -8.18
C TYR A 284 3.17 -1.27 -8.17
N VAL A 285 2.74 -1.87 -9.27
CA VAL A 285 1.43 -2.52 -9.39
C VAL A 285 1.58 -4.02 -9.14
N ALA A 286 1.00 -4.51 -8.05
CA ALA A 286 0.94 -5.92 -7.69
C ALA A 286 -0.40 -6.53 -8.14
N THR A 287 -0.35 -7.56 -8.98
CA THR A 287 -1.55 -8.22 -9.52
C THR A 287 -1.25 -9.67 -9.91
N SER A 288 -2.28 -10.51 -10.04
CA SER A 288 -2.16 -11.86 -10.58
C SER A 288 -3.12 -11.99 -11.74
N MET A 289 -2.63 -12.33 -12.93
CA MET A 289 -3.50 -12.46 -14.09
C MET A 289 -3.44 -13.90 -14.58
N ARG A 290 -4.61 -14.47 -14.83
CA ARG A 290 -4.75 -15.87 -15.28
C ARG A 290 -5.54 -15.95 -16.58
N THR A 291 -6.54 -15.08 -16.73
CA THR A 291 -7.42 -15.04 -17.89
C THR A 291 -7.15 -13.82 -18.76
N ARG A 292 -7.56 -13.88 -20.03
CA ARG A 292 -7.49 -12.71 -20.92
C ARG A 292 -8.28 -11.52 -20.38
N GLN A 293 -9.39 -11.78 -19.70
CA GLN A 293 -10.21 -10.72 -19.12
C GLN A 293 -9.47 -10.03 -17.97
N ASP A 294 -8.76 -10.78 -17.13
CA ASP A 294 -7.93 -10.20 -16.04
C ASP A 294 -6.93 -9.17 -16.58
N PHE A 295 -6.23 -9.49 -17.68
CA PHE A 295 -5.28 -8.57 -18.33
C PHE A 295 -5.96 -7.29 -18.85
N ARG A 296 -7.20 -7.40 -19.37
CA ARG A 296 -7.95 -6.26 -19.91
C ARG A 296 -8.45 -5.34 -18.79
N ASP A 297 -9.01 -5.94 -17.74
CA ASP A 297 -9.55 -5.20 -16.60
C ASP A 297 -8.42 -4.50 -15.84
N MET A 298 -7.29 -5.19 -15.65
CA MET A 298 -6.08 -4.63 -15.06
C MET A 298 -5.56 -3.43 -15.89
N ALA A 299 -5.42 -3.59 -17.21
CA ALA A 299 -4.99 -2.49 -18.08
C ALA A 299 -5.95 -1.30 -18.01
N SER A 300 -7.26 -1.54 -18.08
CA SER A 300 -8.29 -0.50 -18.01
C SER A 300 -8.27 0.24 -16.67
N THR A 301 -8.07 -0.48 -15.57
CA THR A 301 -8.05 0.12 -14.23
C THR A 301 -6.78 0.93 -14.01
N CYS A 302 -5.61 0.44 -14.47
CA CYS A 302 -4.38 1.21 -14.47
C CYS A 302 -4.54 2.55 -15.20
N GLU A 303 -5.08 2.54 -16.42
CA GLU A 303 -5.32 3.76 -17.18
C GLU A 303 -6.29 4.69 -16.44
N GLN A 304 -7.38 4.18 -15.89
CA GLN A 304 -8.31 5.00 -15.09
C GLN A 304 -7.62 5.70 -13.90
N ILE A 305 -6.71 4.99 -13.21
CA ILE A 305 -5.98 5.54 -12.07
C ILE A 305 -4.94 6.56 -12.52
N PHE A 306 -4.06 6.17 -13.44
CA PHE A 306 -2.87 6.96 -13.80
C PHE A 306 -3.14 8.07 -14.81
N ASP A 307 -4.24 7.99 -15.58
CA ASP A 307 -4.72 9.08 -16.44
C ASP A 307 -5.72 10.00 -15.71
N SER A 308 -5.98 9.75 -14.42
CA SER A 308 -6.86 10.59 -13.60
C SER A 308 -6.39 12.06 -13.60
N PRO A 309 -7.31 13.04 -13.75
CA PRO A 309 -6.98 14.46 -13.64
C PRO A 309 -6.27 14.83 -12.32
N THR A 310 -6.52 14.07 -11.26
CA THR A 310 -5.86 14.26 -9.95
C THR A 310 -4.33 14.08 -10.06
N LEU A 311 -3.88 13.15 -10.90
CA LEU A 311 -2.46 12.82 -11.07
C LEU A 311 -1.81 13.51 -12.28
N SER A 312 -2.58 14.21 -13.12
CA SER A 312 -2.09 14.76 -14.39
C SER A 312 -1.01 15.85 -14.24
N LYS A 313 -0.90 16.46 -13.05
CA LYS A 313 0.17 17.42 -12.69
C LYS A 313 1.53 16.75 -12.46
N TYR A 314 1.57 15.42 -12.36
CA TYR A 314 2.77 14.64 -12.05
C TYR A 314 3.27 13.87 -13.27
N ASN A 315 4.59 13.66 -13.33
CA ASN A 315 5.19 12.70 -14.25
C ASN A 315 5.31 11.34 -13.55
N VAL A 316 4.19 10.74 -13.14
CA VAL A 316 4.18 9.48 -12.37
C VAL A 316 4.82 8.35 -13.19
N ARG A 317 5.75 7.63 -12.56
CA ARG A 317 6.41 6.45 -13.12
C ARG A 317 5.93 5.24 -12.35
N TYR A 318 5.23 4.34 -13.01
CA TYR A 318 4.72 3.12 -12.39
C TYR A 318 5.14 1.88 -13.18
N PHE A 319 5.31 0.77 -12.45
CA PHE A 319 5.60 -0.54 -13.03
C PHE A 319 4.29 -1.26 -13.28
N ASP A 320 3.95 -1.50 -14.54
CA ASP A 320 2.82 -2.33 -14.96
C ASP A 320 3.33 -3.73 -15.35
N PRO A 321 3.08 -4.77 -14.52
CA PRO A 321 3.53 -6.13 -14.81
C PRO A 321 2.88 -6.72 -16.07
N THR A 322 1.77 -6.14 -16.55
CA THR A 322 1.09 -6.58 -17.77
C THR A 322 1.79 -6.13 -19.06
N LEU A 323 2.86 -5.34 -18.93
CA LEU A 323 3.69 -4.84 -20.02
C LEU A 323 5.13 -5.35 -19.94
N SER A 324 5.47 -6.18 -18.94
CA SER A 324 6.82 -6.63 -18.63
C SER A 324 6.97 -8.14 -18.80
N ALA A 325 8.13 -8.56 -19.29
CA ALA A 325 8.51 -9.95 -19.47
C ALA A 325 9.95 -10.19 -19.00
N ALA A 326 10.26 -11.39 -18.51
CA ALA A 326 11.62 -11.80 -18.21
C ALA A 326 12.04 -12.96 -19.11
N GLU A 327 13.32 -13.03 -19.46
CA GLU A 327 13.91 -14.14 -20.24
C GLU A 327 13.82 -15.46 -19.47
N HIS A 328 14.10 -15.41 -18.16
CA HIS A 328 14.00 -16.56 -17.26
C HIS A 328 12.98 -16.34 -16.14
N HIS A 329 12.46 -17.44 -15.60
CA HIS A 329 11.45 -17.41 -14.54
C HIS A 329 12.01 -16.78 -13.25
N GLU A 330 13.25 -17.10 -12.92
CA GLU A 330 13.97 -16.62 -11.75
C GLU A 330 14.21 -15.10 -11.82
N ASP A 331 14.57 -14.60 -13.02
CA ASP A 331 14.79 -13.17 -13.25
C ASP A 331 13.53 -12.35 -12.97
N LYS A 332 12.36 -12.89 -13.34
CA LYS A 332 11.07 -12.23 -13.08
C LYS A 332 10.90 -11.93 -11.59
N GLY A 333 11.13 -12.94 -10.73
CA GLY A 333 11.00 -12.78 -9.28
C GLY A 333 11.98 -11.74 -8.72
N ILE A 334 13.23 -11.73 -9.20
CA ILE A 334 14.24 -10.75 -8.81
C ILE A 334 13.83 -9.34 -9.23
N ILE A 335 13.33 -9.18 -10.46
CA ILE A 335 12.84 -7.91 -10.99
C ILE A 335 11.67 -7.39 -10.15
N GLU A 336 10.66 -8.22 -9.87
CA GLU A 336 9.50 -7.84 -9.06
C GLU A 336 9.93 -7.39 -7.65
N CYS A 337 10.88 -8.10 -7.02
CA CYS A 337 11.45 -7.70 -5.74
C CYS A 337 12.17 -6.36 -5.79
N LEU A 338 12.96 -6.13 -6.85
CA LEU A 338 13.65 -4.86 -7.06
C LEU A 338 12.65 -3.72 -7.29
N MET A 339 11.61 -3.93 -8.08
CA MET A 339 10.58 -2.93 -8.35
C MET A 339 9.79 -2.56 -7.08
N VAL A 340 9.40 -3.54 -6.26
CA VAL A 340 8.77 -3.27 -4.96
C VAL A 340 9.72 -2.46 -4.05
N LYS A 341 10.99 -2.88 -3.97
CA LYS A 341 12.00 -2.18 -3.14
C LYS A 341 12.21 -0.73 -3.57
N THR A 342 12.15 -0.45 -4.86
CA THR A 342 12.47 0.86 -5.44
C THR A 342 11.27 1.80 -5.50
N ALA A 343 10.05 1.28 -5.67
CA ALA A 343 8.84 2.10 -5.69
C ALA A 343 8.61 2.84 -4.38
N LYS A 344 7.95 4.01 -4.44
CA LYS A 344 7.57 4.79 -3.25
C LYS A 344 6.30 4.23 -2.60
N VAL A 345 5.39 3.69 -3.41
CA VAL A 345 4.08 3.15 -3.03
C VAL A 345 3.84 1.84 -3.76
N VAL A 346 3.15 0.90 -3.13
CA VAL A 346 2.63 -0.30 -3.80
C VAL A 346 1.12 -0.21 -3.94
N LEU A 347 0.63 -0.42 -5.16
CA LEU A 347 -0.78 -0.59 -5.46
C LEU A 347 -1.07 -2.07 -5.69
N TYR A 348 -1.84 -2.68 -4.81
CA TYR A 348 -2.18 -4.09 -4.81
C TYR A 348 -3.61 -4.30 -5.27
N PHE A 349 -3.80 -5.12 -6.30
CA PHE A 349 -5.11 -5.51 -6.79
C PHE A 349 -5.55 -6.81 -6.11
N ALA A 350 -6.47 -6.72 -5.14
CA ALA A 350 -7.05 -7.91 -4.54
C ALA A 350 -7.99 -8.61 -5.53
N GLN A 351 -8.10 -9.93 -5.42
CA GLN A 351 -8.88 -10.74 -6.35
C GLN A 351 -9.59 -11.87 -5.63
N HIS A 352 -10.64 -12.41 -6.25
CA HIS A 352 -11.41 -13.55 -5.74
C HIS A 352 -10.54 -14.78 -5.45
N LYS A 353 -9.41 -14.90 -6.15
CA LYS A 353 -8.41 -15.94 -5.91
C LYS A 353 -7.02 -15.34 -5.82
N GLU A 354 -6.47 -15.39 -4.62
CA GLU A 354 -5.13 -14.90 -4.33
C GLU A 354 -4.02 -15.80 -4.89
N SER A 355 -2.82 -15.23 -5.03
CA SER A 355 -1.60 -15.94 -5.43
C SER A 355 -0.48 -15.67 -4.44
N LEU A 356 0.40 -16.65 -4.23
CA LEU A 356 1.52 -16.52 -3.30
C LEU A 356 2.48 -15.38 -3.68
N GLY A 357 2.75 -15.22 -4.98
CA GLY A 357 3.62 -14.14 -5.48
C GLY A 357 3.10 -12.76 -5.09
N LYS A 358 1.83 -12.48 -5.41
CA LYS A 358 1.17 -11.22 -5.09
C LYS A 358 1.12 -10.95 -3.57
N VAL A 359 0.78 -11.99 -2.79
CA VAL A 359 0.79 -11.91 -1.32
C VAL A 359 2.19 -11.57 -0.78
N SER A 360 3.23 -12.14 -1.39
CA SER A 360 4.62 -11.87 -1.01
C SER A 360 5.05 -10.45 -1.33
N GLU A 361 4.60 -9.88 -2.46
CA GLU A 361 4.89 -8.50 -2.87
C GLU A 361 4.30 -7.46 -1.90
N TYR A 362 3.03 -7.60 -1.51
CA TYR A 362 2.46 -6.66 -0.53
C TYR A 362 3.10 -6.84 0.84
N ALA A 363 3.40 -8.08 1.23
CA ALA A 363 4.01 -8.37 2.51
C ALA A 363 5.40 -7.71 2.62
N MET A 364 6.21 -7.87 1.57
CA MET A 364 7.51 -7.21 1.43
C MET A 364 7.37 -5.68 1.48
N ALA A 365 6.38 -5.10 0.81
CA ALA A 365 6.17 -3.66 0.82
C ALA A 365 5.89 -3.10 2.22
N LEU A 366 4.96 -3.73 2.96
CA LEU A 366 4.66 -3.36 4.34
C LEU A 366 5.90 -3.53 5.25
N SER A 367 6.64 -4.62 5.09
CA SER A 367 7.87 -4.88 5.85
C SER A 367 9.05 -3.96 5.48
N LEU A 368 8.96 -3.23 4.37
CA LEU A 368 9.87 -2.16 4.00
C LEU A 368 9.38 -0.76 4.46
N GLY A 369 8.29 -0.69 5.21
CA GLY A 369 7.70 0.56 5.68
C GLY A 369 7.03 1.38 4.57
N LYS A 370 6.76 0.78 3.40
CA LYS A 370 6.16 1.48 2.26
C LYS A 370 4.65 1.60 2.43
N PRO A 371 4.05 2.72 2.01
CA PRO A 371 2.61 2.81 1.85
C PRO A 371 2.11 1.75 0.85
N VAL A 372 1.07 1.03 1.24
CA VAL A 372 0.39 0.04 0.38
C VAL A 372 -1.07 0.44 0.26
N ILE A 373 -1.57 0.51 -0.97
CA ILE A 373 -2.99 0.68 -1.28
C ILE A 373 -3.50 -0.65 -1.81
N ILE A 374 -4.53 -1.23 -1.19
CA ILE A 374 -5.22 -2.42 -1.68
C ILE A 374 -6.53 -1.99 -2.33
N LEU A 375 -6.67 -2.28 -3.63
CA LEU A 375 -7.89 -2.12 -4.40
C LEU A 375 -8.61 -3.47 -4.52
N CYS A 376 -9.75 -3.59 -3.85
CA CYS A 376 -10.64 -4.75 -3.91
C CYS A 376 -11.60 -4.65 -5.12
N PRO A 377 -12.09 -5.79 -5.64
CA PRO A 377 -13.10 -5.79 -6.69
C PRO A 377 -14.39 -5.07 -6.25
N ASP A 378 -15.01 -4.34 -7.17
CA ASP A 378 -16.28 -3.64 -6.93
C ASP A 378 -17.50 -4.52 -7.24
N ASP A 379 -17.53 -5.69 -6.60
CA ASP A 379 -18.63 -6.65 -6.70
C ASP A 379 -18.96 -7.23 -5.30
N PRO A 380 -20.07 -7.97 -5.11
CA PRO A 380 -20.46 -8.49 -3.79
C PRO A 380 -19.38 -9.34 -3.11
N GLN A 381 -18.68 -10.19 -3.87
CA GLN A 381 -17.60 -11.02 -3.31
C GLN A 381 -16.37 -10.17 -2.98
N GLY A 382 -16.09 -9.15 -3.79
CA GLY A 382 -15.03 -8.17 -3.54
C GLY A 382 -15.28 -7.33 -2.29
N ARG A 383 -16.56 -7.08 -1.94
CA ARG A 383 -16.94 -6.44 -0.67
C ARG A 383 -16.63 -7.32 0.54
N GLU A 384 -16.86 -8.63 0.45
CA GLU A 384 -16.47 -9.56 1.51
C GLU A 384 -14.95 -9.55 1.72
N ILE A 385 -14.17 -9.50 0.63
CA ILE A 385 -12.70 -9.38 0.70
C ILE A 385 -12.29 -8.05 1.34
N TYR A 386 -12.94 -6.95 0.95
CA TYR A 386 -12.72 -5.62 1.54
C TYR A 386 -12.93 -5.63 3.06
N ASP A 387 -14.07 -6.12 3.54
CA ASP A 387 -14.40 -6.19 4.96
C ASP A 387 -13.42 -7.10 5.71
N PHE A 388 -13.08 -8.25 5.10
CA PHE A 388 -12.13 -9.19 5.67
C PHE A 388 -10.72 -8.58 5.80
N TYR A 389 -10.17 -7.96 4.76
CA TYR A 389 -8.85 -7.35 4.80
C TYR A 389 -8.80 -6.15 5.75
N ARG A 390 -9.86 -5.34 5.76
CA ARG A 390 -9.94 -4.12 6.55
C ARG A 390 -10.03 -4.44 8.03
N ASP A 391 -10.95 -5.32 8.42
CA ASP A 391 -11.34 -5.44 9.83
C ASP A 391 -10.93 -6.78 10.48
N SER A 392 -10.69 -7.83 9.69
CA SER A 392 -10.50 -9.20 10.23
C SER A 392 -9.08 -9.74 10.07
N HIS A 393 -8.41 -9.51 8.94
CA HIS A 393 -7.13 -10.14 8.65
C HIS A 393 -5.99 -9.48 9.46
N PRO A 394 -5.26 -10.21 10.32
CA PRO A 394 -4.20 -9.60 11.13
C PRO A 394 -2.97 -9.21 10.30
N LEU A 395 -2.61 -10.01 9.29
CA LEU A 395 -1.44 -9.76 8.43
C LEU A 395 -1.62 -8.71 7.32
N THR A 396 -2.74 -7.98 7.29
CA THR A 396 -2.80 -6.71 6.52
C THR A 396 -2.07 -5.58 7.25
N ARG A 397 -1.50 -5.89 8.41
CA ARG A 397 -0.54 -5.08 9.16
C ARG A 397 0.71 -5.91 9.41
N LEU A 398 1.85 -5.48 8.88
CA LEU A 398 3.13 -6.15 9.07
C LEU A 398 4.16 -5.18 9.63
N VAL A 399 5.19 -5.73 10.25
CA VAL A 399 6.22 -4.93 10.90
C VAL A 399 7.31 -4.57 9.89
N GLU A 400 7.71 -3.30 9.86
CA GLU A 400 8.91 -2.86 9.16
C GLU A 400 10.15 -3.44 9.84
N PHE A 401 10.90 -4.27 9.11
CA PHE A 401 12.04 -5.00 9.67
C PHE A 401 13.10 -4.09 10.29
N LYS A 402 13.34 -2.91 9.72
CA LYS A 402 14.35 -1.98 10.22
C LYS A 402 13.96 -1.29 11.52
N SER A 403 12.69 -0.95 11.71
CA SER A 403 12.25 -0.01 12.75
C SER A 403 11.39 -0.63 13.83
N GLY A 404 10.72 -1.76 13.55
CA GLY A 404 9.74 -2.36 14.45
C GLY A 404 8.36 -1.72 14.34
N ILE A 405 8.19 -0.75 13.44
CA ILE A 405 6.91 -0.05 13.26
C ILE A 405 5.94 -0.96 12.51
N VAL A 406 4.73 -1.11 13.04
CA VAL A 406 3.64 -1.82 12.36
C VAL A 406 3.08 -0.94 11.25
N ASN A 407 3.11 -1.43 10.01
CA ASN A 407 2.55 -0.79 8.81
C ASN A 407 1.31 -1.55 8.34
N GLY A 408 0.17 -0.86 8.25
CA GLY A 408 -1.06 -1.36 7.64
C GLY A 408 -1.31 -0.78 6.24
N ALA A 409 -2.08 -1.52 5.44
CA ALA A 409 -2.50 -1.09 4.11
C ALA A 409 -3.74 -0.18 4.14
N MET A 410 -3.83 0.71 3.15
CA MET A 410 -5.02 1.51 2.85
C MET A 410 -5.91 0.73 1.91
N ILE A 411 -7.08 0.29 2.37
CA ILE A 411 -7.94 -0.65 1.64
C ILE A 411 -9.17 0.07 1.13
N THR A 412 -9.45 -0.06 -0.17
CA THR A 412 -10.63 0.49 -0.84
C THR A 412 -11.11 -0.45 -1.93
N TYR A 413 -12.32 -0.28 -2.40
CA TYR A 413 -12.85 -0.88 -3.62
C TYR A 413 -13.16 0.17 -4.70
N LYS A 414 -12.89 1.46 -4.43
CA LYS A 414 -13.19 2.57 -5.34
C LYS A 414 -11.92 3.03 -6.02
N VAL A 415 -11.94 3.03 -7.35
CA VAL A 415 -10.79 3.43 -8.17
C VAL A 415 -10.40 4.90 -7.94
N ASP A 416 -11.36 5.81 -7.80
CA ASP A 416 -11.10 7.24 -7.59
C ASP A 416 -10.43 7.54 -6.24
N GLU A 417 -10.69 6.70 -5.22
CA GLU A 417 -10.02 6.81 -3.92
C GLU A 417 -8.53 6.46 -4.06
N VAL A 418 -8.16 5.53 -4.94
CA VAL A 418 -6.74 5.19 -5.19
C VAL A 418 -5.97 6.39 -5.73
N ALA A 419 -6.52 7.08 -6.74
CA ALA A 419 -5.88 8.29 -7.29
C ALA A 419 -5.74 9.39 -6.23
N THR A 420 -6.76 9.55 -5.38
CA THR A 420 -6.75 10.49 -4.25
C THR A 420 -5.68 10.14 -3.22
N LEU A 421 -5.54 8.85 -2.87
CA LEU A 421 -4.51 8.38 -1.94
C LEU A 421 -3.10 8.60 -2.51
N LEU A 422 -2.88 8.29 -3.79
CA LEU A 422 -1.59 8.53 -4.45
C LEU A 422 -1.22 10.03 -4.42
N ASP A 423 -2.16 10.92 -4.75
CA ASP A 423 -1.95 12.37 -4.66
C ASP A 423 -1.61 12.80 -3.22
N ARG A 424 -2.37 12.35 -2.22
CA ARG A 424 -2.08 12.65 -0.81
C ARG A 424 -0.73 12.15 -0.34
N ILE A 425 -0.30 10.97 -0.81
CA ILE A 425 1.04 10.45 -0.50
C ILE A 425 2.10 11.36 -1.12
N PHE A 426 2.01 11.68 -2.42
CA PHE A 426 3.01 12.48 -3.12
C PHE A 426 3.09 13.92 -2.60
N THR A 427 1.96 14.51 -2.20
CA THR A 427 1.86 15.87 -1.66
C THR A 427 2.17 15.95 -0.17
N ASN A 428 2.33 14.81 0.54
CA ASN A 428 2.42 14.75 2.01
C ASN A 428 1.15 15.30 2.69
N MET A 429 -0.02 15.02 2.13
CA MET A 429 -1.35 15.46 2.59
C MET A 429 -2.21 14.30 3.11
N MET A 430 -1.56 13.23 3.59
CA MET A 430 -2.26 12.10 4.22
C MET A 430 -2.94 12.54 5.53
N GLU A 431 -4.17 12.11 5.74
CA GLU A 431 -4.95 12.46 6.92
C GLU A 431 -5.31 11.21 7.71
N TYR A 432 -5.29 11.33 9.03
CA TYR A 432 -5.53 10.21 9.92
C TYR A 432 -6.48 10.57 11.04
N ASP A 433 -7.12 9.54 11.59
CA ASP A 433 -7.90 9.60 12.80
C ASP A 433 -7.33 8.65 13.85
N LEU A 434 -7.21 9.12 15.08
CA LEU A 434 -6.80 8.31 16.21
C LEU A 434 -8.03 7.63 16.82
N ALA A 435 -7.99 6.32 16.92
CA ALA A 435 -9.03 5.52 17.52
C ALA A 435 -8.44 4.59 18.59
N ARG A 436 -9.30 4.16 19.52
CA ARG A 436 -8.99 3.09 20.46
C ARG A 436 -9.85 1.87 20.14
N LYS A 437 -9.27 0.67 20.25
CA LYS A 437 -10.03 -0.57 20.06
C LYS A 437 -10.91 -0.85 21.27
N GLU A 438 -12.22 -0.88 21.07
CA GLU A 438 -13.20 -1.22 22.12
C GLU A 438 -13.05 -2.67 22.59
N GLY A 439 -13.37 -2.93 23.87
CA GLY A 439 -13.47 -4.30 24.42
C GLY A 439 -12.15 -5.07 24.53
N THR A 440 -10.99 -4.42 24.40
CA THR A 440 -9.67 -5.07 24.53
C THR A 440 -8.76 -4.29 25.49
N ASP A 441 -7.65 -4.91 25.88
CA ASP A 441 -6.51 -4.23 26.52
C ASP A 441 -5.90 -3.23 25.52
N ALA A 442 -6.61 -2.12 25.34
CA ALA A 442 -6.27 -0.85 24.71
C ALA A 442 -5.20 -0.90 23.61
N TYR A 443 -5.64 -0.84 22.36
CA TYR A 443 -4.79 -0.53 21.21
C TYR A 443 -5.03 0.91 20.78
N TYR A 444 -3.96 1.67 20.51
CA TYR A 444 -4.07 2.86 19.68
C TYR A 444 -4.02 2.43 18.22
N LEU A 445 -5.02 2.87 17.46
CA LEU A 445 -5.15 2.64 16.04
C LEU A 445 -5.06 3.98 15.34
N LEU A 446 -4.12 4.12 14.41
CA LEU A 446 -4.10 5.25 13.50
C LEU A 446 -4.79 4.80 12.22
N ARG A 447 -5.93 5.41 11.90
CA ARG A 447 -6.73 5.07 10.72
C ARG A 447 -6.53 6.12 9.63
N GLU A 448 -6.28 5.70 8.40
CA GLU A 448 -6.32 6.62 7.25
C GLU A 448 -7.76 7.07 7.03
N ARG A 449 -7.98 8.39 6.96
CA ARG A 449 -9.31 8.99 7.07
C ARG A 449 -10.23 8.69 5.89
N LEU A 450 -9.70 8.65 4.66
CA LEU A 450 -10.52 8.41 3.46
C LEU A 450 -11.10 6.98 3.46
N THR A 451 -10.28 6.00 3.80
CA THR A 451 -10.62 4.57 3.76
C THR A 451 -11.12 4.01 5.09
N GLY A 452 -10.86 4.71 6.20
CA GLY A 452 -11.14 4.26 7.57
C GLY A 452 -10.23 3.11 8.04
N THR A 453 -9.19 2.78 7.28
CA THR A 453 -8.36 1.59 7.50
C THR A 453 -7.21 1.85 8.46
N THR A 454 -6.93 0.90 9.36
CA THR A 454 -5.84 1.03 10.32
C THR A 454 -4.48 0.87 9.65
N VAL A 455 -3.68 1.93 9.64
CA VAL A 455 -2.34 1.98 9.05
C VAL A 455 -1.21 1.90 10.07
N ARG A 456 -1.45 2.21 11.35
CA ARG A 456 -0.50 2.02 12.46
C ARG A 456 -1.20 1.46 13.69
N ILE A 457 -0.47 0.69 14.48
CA ILE A 457 -0.95 0.11 15.74
C ILE A 457 0.11 0.26 16.81
N VAL A 458 -0.32 0.65 18.01
CA VAL A 458 0.48 0.55 19.24
C VAL A 458 -0.35 -0.21 20.27
N THR A 459 0.22 -1.30 20.79
CA THR A 459 -0.42 -2.15 21.81
C THR A 459 -0.12 -1.65 23.22
N GLU A 460 -1.12 -1.60 24.10
CA GLU A 460 -0.91 -1.38 25.53
C GLU A 460 -0.65 -2.70 26.31
N ASN A 461 -0.65 -3.86 25.63
CA ASN A 461 -0.27 -5.12 26.28
C ASN A 461 1.20 -5.06 26.73
N LYS A 462 1.42 -4.87 28.03
CA LYS A 462 2.75 -4.65 28.61
C LYS A 462 3.73 -5.77 28.30
N LEU A 463 3.32 -7.03 28.44
CA LEU A 463 4.21 -8.17 28.16
C LEU A 463 4.62 -8.19 26.69
N LEU A 464 3.66 -8.03 25.79
CA LEU A 464 3.93 -8.01 24.34
C LEU A 464 4.83 -6.82 23.97
N THR A 465 4.52 -5.62 24.45
CA THR A 465 5.31 -4.41 24.16
C THR A 465 6.75 -4.59 24.64
N GLU A 466 6.97 -4.98 25.89
CA GLU A 466 8.32 -5.15 26.44
C GLU A 466 9.06 -6.30 25.74
N ALA A 467 8.42 -7.46 25.52
CA ALA A 467 9.03 -8.58 24.80
C ALA A 467 9.39 -8.21 23.35
N PHE A 468 8.50 -7.53 22.64
CA PHE A 468 8.72 -7.12 21.26
C PHE A 468 9.90 -6.15 21.16
N TRP A 469 9.86 -5.03 21.89
CA TRP A 469 10.88 -3.99 21.78
C TRP A 469 12.24 -4.40 22.34
N ASN A 470 12.28 -5.31 23.32
CA ASN A 470 13.55 -5.88 23.82
C ASN A 470 14.20 -6.85 22.82
N ASN A 471 13.43 -7.41 21.88
CA ASN A 471 13.94 -8.36 20.89
C ASN A 471 14.05 -7.78 19.47
N TRP A 472 13.40 -6.66 19.18
CA TRP A 472 13.39 -6.08 17.84
C TRP A 472 14.64 -5.24 17.54
N HIS A 473 15.09 -4.44 18.50
CA HIS A 473 16.31 -3.67 18.37
C HIS A 473 17.49 -4.55 18.74
N GLU A 474 18.23 -5.02 17.73
CA GLU A 474 19.50 -5.78 17.82
C GLU A 474 19.61 -6.73 19.03
N VAL A 475 19.07 -7.93 18.88
CA VAL A 475 19.55 -9.10 19.64
C VAL A 475 20.55 -9.84 18.74
N TYR A 476 21.81 -9.41 18.82
CA TYR A 476 23.04 -10.05 18.33
C TYR A 476 23.22 -10.26 16.82
#